data_AF-A0A4Q9FJM9-F1
#
_entry.id   AF-A0A4Q9FJM9-F1
#
_cell.length_a   1.000
_cell.length_b   1.000
_cell.length_c   1.000
_cell.angle_alpha   90.00
_cell.angle_beta   90.00
_cell.angle_gamma   90.00
#
_symmetry.space_group_name_H-M   'P 1'
#
loop_
_entity.id
_entity.type
_entity.pdbx_description
1 polymer ?
#
loop_
_entity_poly.entity_id
_entity_poly.type
_entity_poly.pdbx_seq_one_letter_code
_entity_poly.pdbx_strand_id
1 'polypeptide(L)'
;MKILLNTATWKTQTIELINENYKNHRVEFQMKDIGALGYAKRNAEIYYLTDYFYFVLAETHDERNFLGIKWKRIDQNINEIGLK
;
A
#
# COMPACT_ATOMS: atom_id res chain seq x y z
N MET A 1 6.29 -30.27 3.92
CA MET A 1 6.49 -28.86 3.54
C MET A 1 5.64 -28.00 4.46
N LYS A 2 6.26 -27.36 5.45
CA LYS A 2 5.55 -26.55 6.45
C LYS A 2 5.58 -25.11 5.92
N ILE A 3 4.50 -24.68 5.26
CA ILE A 3 4.35 -23.27 4.91
C ILE A 3 4.09 -22.56 6.24
N LEU A 4 5.17 -22.12 6.89
CA LEU A 4 5.10 -21.18 8.00
C LEU A 4 4.60 -19.87 7.42
N LEU A 5 3.28 -19.69 7.42
CA LEU A 5 2.59 -18.41 7.24
C LEU A 5 2.95 -17.50 8.43
N ASN A 6 4.20 -17.09 8.55
CA ASN A 6 4.63 -16.07 9.50
C ASN A 6 4.39 -14.70 8.82
N THR A 7 3.17 -14.18 8.84
CA THR A 7 2.59 -13.25 9.85
C THR A 7 3.35 -11.94 10.06
N ALA A 8 3.96 -11.34 9.03
CA ALA A 8 4.24 -9.90 9.01
C ALA A 8 4.54 -9.34 7.60
N THR A 9 3.60 -9.44 6.65
CA THR A 9 3.66 -8.67 5.39
C THR A 9 2.93 -7.34 5.55
N TRP A 10 3.32 -6.33 4.78
CA TRP A 10 2.56 -5.09 4.67
C TRP A 10 1.16 -5.37 4.10
N LYS A 11 0.17 -4.71 4.70
CA LYS A 11 -1.25 -4.85 4.39
C LYS A 11 -1.89 -3.50 4.19
N THR A 12 -2.68 -3.37 3.14
CA THR A 12 -3.29 -2.11 2.73
C THR A 12 -4.46 -1.78 3.62
N GLN A 13 -4.41 -0.59 4.21
CA GLN A 13 -5.47 -0.08 5.06
C GLN A 13 -6.30 0.94 4.30
N THR A 14 -5.63 1.83 3.57
CA THR A 14 -6.28 2.86 2.76
C THR A 14 -5.54 3.00 1.45
N ILE A 15 -6.29 3.07 0.34
CA ILE A 15 -5.76 3.58 -0.92
C ILE A 15 -5.97 5.10 -0.87
N GLU A 16 -4.89 5.84 -0.68
CA GLU A 16 -4.94 7.30 -0.52
C GLU A 16 -5.11 7.96 -1.88
N LEU A 17 -4.29 7.56 -2.86
CA LEU A 17 -4.26 8.10 -4.22
C LEU A 17 -4.33 6.99 -5.26
N ILE A 18 -5.00 7.27 -6.37
CA ILE A 18 -4.90 6.51 -7.61
C ILE A 18 -4.33 7.39 -8.71
N ASN A 19 -3.52 6.81 -9.56
CA ASN A 19 -3.06 7.48 -10.76
C ASN A 19 -4.21 7.54 -11.78
N GLU A 20 -4.49 8.72 -12.33
CA GLU A 20 -5.62 8.91 -13.26
C GLU A 20 -5.38 8.21 -14.61
N ASN A 21 -4.12 8.07 -15.02
CA ASN A 21 -3.76 7.40 -16.28
C ASN A 21 -3.61 5.88 -16.11
N TYR A 22 -3.23 5.43 -14.90
CA TYR A 22 -2.92 4.03 -14.61
C TYR A 22 -3.57 3.56 -13.31
N LYS A 23 -4.80 3.05 -13.35
CA LYS A 23 -5.56 2.65 -12.13
C LYS A 23 -4.90 1.55 -11.28
N ASN A 24 -3.96 0.81 -11.86
CA ASN A 24 -3.12 -0.18 -11.18
C ASN A 24 -1.90 0.44 -10.48
N HIS A 25 -1.71 1.75 -10.59
CA HIS A 25 -0.69 2.53 -9.90
C HIS A 25 -1.34 3.36 -8.79
N ARG A 26 -0.92 3.09 -7.55
CA ARG A 26 -1.60 3.56 -6.34
C ARG A 26 -0.61 4.03 -5.29
N VAL A 27 -1.08 4.90 -4.40
CA VAL A 27 -0.42 5.18 -3.13
C VAL A 27 -1.28 4.63 -2.02
N GLU A 28 -0.66 3.82 -1.17
CA GLU A 28 -1.35 3.02 -0.17
C GLU A 28 -0.75 3.27 1.21
N PHE A 29 -1.61 3.62 2.16
CA PHE A 29 -1.29 3.52 3.57
C PHE A 29 -1.33 2.04 3.96
N GLN A 30 -0.17 1.53 4.37
CA GLN A 30 0.03 0.14 4.72
C GLN A 30 0.47 -0.02 6.17
N MET A 31 0.01 -1.11 6.76
CA MET A 31 0.36 -1.53 8.11
C MET A 31 0.96 -2.91 8.10
N LYS A 32 1.94 -3.14 8.96
CA LYS A 32 2.56 -4.44 9.19
C LYS A 32 2.52 -4.74 10.68
N ASP A 33 1.87 -5.83 11.04
CA ASP A 33 1.86 -6.34 12.41
C ASP A 33 3.30 -6.71 12.83
N ILE A 34 3.75 -6.14 13.95
CA ILE A 34 5.08 -6.40 14.55
C ILE A 34 4.94 -7.04 15.94
N GLY A 35 3.78 -7.65 16.22
CA GLY A 35 3.46 -8.36 17.45
C GLY A 35 3.14 -7.42 18.61
N ALA A 36 3.71 -7.70 19.79
CA ALA A 36 3.44 -6.93 21.02
C ALA A 36 3.82 -5.43 20.92
N LEU A 37 4.60 -5.05 19.91
CA LEU A 37 4.99 -3.66 19.63
C LEU A 37 3.95 -2.90 18.79
N GLY A 38 2.85 -3.55 18.39
CA GLY A 38 1.79 -2.96 17.60
C GLY A 38 2.04 -3.08 16.10
N TYR A 39 1.99 -1.95 15.39
CA TYR A 39 2.04 -1.92 13.93
C TYR A 39 3.10 -0.94 13.42
N ALA A 40 3.96 -1.43 12.51
CA ALA A 40 4.72 -0.56 11.64
C ALA A 40 3.78 0.03 10.57
N LYS A 41 4.05 1.27 10.15
CA LYS A 41 3.20 2.06 9.24
C LYS A 41 4.04 2.64 8.11
N ARG A 42 3.50 2.72 6.89
CA ARG A 42 4.13 3.41 5.75
C ARG A 42 3.10 3.86 4.72
N ASN A 43 3.51 4.82 3.88
CA ASN A 43 2.79 5.18 2.66
C ASN A 43 3.62 4.73 1.46
N ALA A 44 3.17 3.67 0.79
CA ALA A 44 3.90 3.04 -0.29
C ALA A 44 3.29 3.37 -1.64
N GLU A 45 4.13 3.72 -2.61
CA GLU A 45 3.75 3.80 -4.02
C GLU A 45 3.89 2.43 -4.66
N ILE A 46 2.80 1.92 -5.23
CA ILE A 46 2.71 0.54 -5.68
C ILE A 46 2.16 0.48 -7.10
N TYR A 47 2.84 -0.30 -7.95
CA TYR A 47 2.37 -0.65 -9.28
C TYR A 47 1.98 -2.12 -9.32
N TYR A 48 0.69 -2.39 -9.50
CA TYR A 48 0.13 -3.74 -9.59
C TYR A 48 0.18 -4.26 -11.03
N LEU A 49 0.73 -5.46 -11.22
CA LEU A 49 0.56 -6.24 -12.45
C LEU A 49 -0.72 -7.08 -12.38
N THR A 50 -1.00 -7.63 -11.20
CA THR A 50 -2.24 -8.36 -10.83
C THR A 50 -2.49 -8.13 -9.34
N ASP A 51 -3.62 -8.60 -8.81
CA ASP A 51 -3.93 -8.48 -7.37
C ASP A 51 -2.89 -9.13 -6.44
N TYR A 52 -2.10 -10.09 -6.93
CA TYR A 52 -1.08 -10.81 -6.14
C TYR A 52 0.37 -10.42 -6.47
N PHE A 53 0.59 -9.70 -7.57
CA PHE A 53 1.94 -9.36 -8.05
C PHE A 53 2.04 -7.85 -8.25
N TYR A 54 2.94 -7.23 -7.50
CA TYR A 54 3.13 -5.78 -7.49
C TYR A 54 4.59 -5.40 -7.26
N PHE A 55 4.94 -4.17 -7.68
CA PHE A 55 6.21 -3.53 -7.38
C PHE A 55 6.00 -2.38 -6.39
N VAL A 56 6.86 -2.28 -5.38
CA VAL A 56 6.94 -1.09 -4.52
C VAL A 56 7.92 -0.14 -5.17
N LEU A 57 7.43 0.99 -5.68
CA LEU A 57 8.24 2.00 -6.37
C LEU A 57 8.90 2.96 -5.36
N ALA A 58 8.20 3.24 -4.26
CA ALA A 58 8.72 4.03 -3.14
C ALA A 58 8.11 3.56 -1.81
N GLU A 59 8.90 3.52 -0.74
CA GLU A 59 8.41 3.16 0.60
C GLU A 59 7.82 4.33 1.39
N THR A 60 8.07 5.55 0.91
CA THR A 60 7.53 6.81 1.43
C THR A 60 7.18 7.70 0.25
N HIS A 61 5.92 7.68 -0.16
CA HIS A 61 5.47 8.55 -1.26
C HIS A 61 5.58 10.02 -0.83
N ASP A 62 6.29 10.82 -1.64
CA ASP A 62 6.39 12.27 -1.52
C ASP A 62 5.73 12.90 -2.75
N GLU A 63 4.62 13.59 -2.53
CA GLU A 63 3.81 14.25 -3.55
C GLU A 63 4.59 15.28 -4.39
N ARG A 64 5.76 15.74 -3.90
CA ARG A 64 6.58 16.78 -4.53
C ARG A 64 7.38 16.29 -5.75
N ASN A 65 7.41 14.99 -6.05
CA ASN A 65 8.31 14.41 -7.05
C ASN A 65 7.70 14.06 -8.43
N PHE A 66 6.45 14.44 -8.73
CA PHE A 66 5.78 13.95 -9.95
C PHE A 66 5.44 15.06 -10.94
N LEU A 67 6.42 15.39 -11.80
CA LEU A 67 6.17 16.12 -13.04
C LEU A 67 5.37 15.23 -14.01
N GLY A 68 4.13 15.62 -14.32
CA GLY A 68 3.34 15.05 -15.42
C GLY A 68 2.41 13.87 -15.08
N ILE A 69 2.41 13.39 -13.83
CA ILE A 69 1.50 12.32 -13.40
C ILE A 69 0.32 12.93 -12.63
N LYS A 70 -0.90 12.74 -13.14
CA LYS A 70 -2.10 13.17 -12.42
C LYS A 70 -2.50 12.12 -11.40
N TRP A 71 -2.43 12.51 -10.13
CA TRP A 71 -2.91 11.73 -9.00
C TRP A 71 -4.29 12.22 -8.59
N LYS A 72 -5.20 11.29 -8.32
CA LYS A 72 -6.52 11.57 -7.77
C LYS A 72 -6.63 10.97 -6.38
N ARG A 73 -6.95 11.83 -5.40
CA ARG A 73 -7.24 11.41 -4.03
C ARG A 73 -8.59 10.71 -3.96
N ILE A 74 -8.63 9.56 -3.30
CA ILE A 74 -9.85 8.76 -3.14
C ILE A 74 -10.11 8.28 -1.72
N ASP A 75 -9.08 8.22 -0.85
CA ASP A 75 -9.17 7.80 0.55
C ASP A 75 -10.04 6.54 0.76
N GLN A 76 -9.86 5.53 -0.09
CA GLN A 76 -10.67 4.32 -0.07
C GLN A 76 -10.19 3.40 1.05
N ASN A 77 -11.07 3.13 2.02
CA ASN A 77 -10.80 2.21 3.12
C ASN A 77 -10.89 0.74 2.64
N ILE A 78 -9.81 0.00 2.83
CA ILE A 78 -9.69 -1.44 2.50
C ILE A 78 -9.65 -2.29 3.77
N ASN A 79 -8.90 -1.85 4.79
CA ASN A 79 -8.80 -2.50 6.10
C ASN A 79 -8.41 -3.99 6.05
N GLU A 80 -7.35 -4.35 5.32
CA GLU A 80 -6.98 -5.77 5.16
C GLU A 80 -6.61 -6.50 6.46
N ILE A 81 -6.32 -5.78 7.55
CA ILE A 81 -6.02 -6.37 8.87
C ILE A 81 -7.25 -6.39 9.80
N GLY A 82 -8.36 -5.77 9.42
CA GLY A 82 -9.60 -5.78 10.20
C GLY A 82 -9.57 -4.95 11.48
N LEU A 83 -8.79 -3.86 11.53
CA LEU A 83 -8.84 -2.89 12.62
C LEU A 83 -10.14 -2.05 12.50
N LYS A 84 -10.87 -1.88 13.60
CA LYS A 84 -12.12 -1.11 13.65
C LYS A 84 -11.87 0.39 13.77
#